data_AF-A0A961CWY5-F1
#
_entry.id   AF-A0A961CWY5-F1
#
_cell.length_a   1.000
_cell.length_b   1.000
_cell.length_c   1.000
_cell.angle_alpha   90.00
_cell.angle_beta   90.00
_cell.angle_gamma   90.00
#
_symmetry.space_group_name_H-M   'P 1'
#
loop_
_entity.id
_entity.type
_entity.pdbx_description
1 polymer ?
#
loop_
_entity_poly.entity_id
_entity_poly.type
_entity_poly.pdbx_seq_one_letter_code
_entity_poly.pdbx_strand_id
1 'polypeptide(L)'
;RFEADRHQSAHQRLDAATPPPAAQILLSPVSDPQRFGVAAVDDQGHVIQLVEKPENPPSNLALVGVYLFTSAIHEAVASIEPSARGELEITDAIQWLIDNGYRVRHDELQGWWLDTGKKDPLLESNRRVLESLEPNIEGDVDPESRIDGRVVVEPGASVVRSHVRGPAVIGAGTIVADSYIGPFTAIADDCRVVDSEVEHSVVLSRSRIEGVPRLADSLIGRDAVVRRSGQRPAATRLMIGDDCEIQIH
;
A
#
# COMPACT_ATOMS: atom_id res chain seq x y z
N ARG A 1 -3.25 3.41 21.77
CA ARG A 1 -3.97 2.25 21.18
C ARG A 1 -2.99 1.21 20.66
N PHE A 2 -2.03 1.58 19.82
CA PHE A 2 -0.95 0.68 19.35
C PHE A 2 -0.16 -0.03 20.46
N GLU A 3 0.17 0.67 21.57
CA GLU A 3 0.83 0.05 22.72
C GLU A 3 -0.09 -0.86 23.56
N ALA A 4 -1.40 -0.56 23.60
CA ALA A 4 -2.38 -1.40 24.29
C ALA A 4 -2.61 -2.73 23.53
N ASP A 5 -2.63 -2.68 22.20
CA ASP A 5 -2.71 -3.87 21.35
C ASP A 5 -1.44 -4.71 21.43
N ARG A 6 -0.26 -4.09 21.60
CA ARG A 6 1.03 -4.77 21.83
C ARG A 6 1.03 -5.61 23.11
N HIS A 7 0.40 -5.09 24.18
CA HIS A 7 0.26 -5.84 25.44
C HIS A 7 -0.78 -6.95 25.35
N GLN A 8 -1.81 -6.80 24.51
CA GLN A 8 -2.84 -7.83 24.31
C GLN A 8 -2.36 -8.97 23.38
N SER A 9 -1.55 -8.67 22.37
CA SER A 9 -0.94 -9.64 21.45
C SER A 9 0.25 -10.40 22.05
N ALA A 10 0.92 -9.85 23.07
CA ALA A 10 1.98 -10.56 23.82
C ALA A 10 1.46 -11.72 24.70
N HIS A 11 0.13 -11.86 24.86
CA HIS A 11 -0.49 -12.88 25.71
C HIS A 11 -1.15 -14.05 24.97
N GLN A 12 -1.14 -14.08 23.64
CA GLN A 12 -1.33 -15.33 22.89
C GLN A 12 -0.04 -16.16 22.96
N ARG A 13 0.24 -16.71 24.14
CA ARG A 13 1.19 -17.83 24.23
C ARG A 13 0.56 -18.97 23.44
N LEU A 14 1.23 -19.40 22.36
CA LEU A 14 1.03 -20.73 21.78
C LEU A 14 0.96 -21.73 22.94
N ASP A 15 -0.20 -22.33 23.17
CA ASP A 15 -0.44 -23.25 24.28
C ASP A 15 0.73 -24.21 24.44
N ALA A 16 1.46 -24.12 25.56
CA ALA A 16 2.66 -24.89 25.82
C ALA A 16 2.42 -26.42 25.91
N ALA A 17 1.15 -26.85 25.88
CA ALA A 17 0.75 -28.25 25.86
C ALA A 17 0.79 -28.89 24.46
N THR A 18 0.88 -28.09 23.39
CA THR A 18 0.89 -28.59 22.01
C THR A 18 2.26 -28.33 21.37
N PRO A 19 2.91 -29.33 20.73
CA PRO A 19 4.14 -29.07 19.98
C PRO A 19 3.90 -27.95 18.95
N PRO A 20 4.86 -27.03 18.73
CA PRO A 20 4.67 -25.90 17.84
C PRO A 20 4.32 -26.36 16.42
N PRO A 21 3.43 -25.66 15.69
CA PRO A 21 3.16 -26.00 14.30
C PRO A 21 4.42 -25.78 13.46
N ALA A 22 4.53 -26.48 12.33
CA ALA A 22 5.64 -26.26 11.40
C ALA A 22 5.55 -24.88 10.74
N ALA A 23 4.31 -24.39 10.56
CA ALA A 23 4.01 -23.04 10.08
C ALA A 23 2.79 -22.44 10.79
N GLN A 24 2.85 -21.13 11.06
CA GLN A 24 1.71 -20.27 11.39
C GLN A 24 1.61 -19.20 10.30
N ILE A 25 0.43 -19.08 9.69
CA ILE A 25 0.17 -18.09 8.62
C ILE A 25 -0.94 -17.13 9.03
N LEU A 26 -0.94 -15.94 8.46
CA LEU A 26 -2.02 -14.99 8.63
C LEU A 26 -2.92 -14.96 7.39
N LEU A 27 -4.23 -15.04 7.61
CA LEU A 27 -5.24 -15.03 6.56
C LEU A 27 -6.15 -13.80 6.70
N SER A 28 -6.70 -13.33 5.58
CA SER A 28 -7.72 -12.28 5.56
C SER A 28 -8.83 -12.65 4.57
N PRO A 29 -10.10 -12.50 4.94
CA PRO A 29 -11.20 -12.56 3.98
C PRO A 29 -11.02 -11.48 2.89
N VAL A 30 -11.21 -11.87 1.63
CA VAL A 30 -11.16 -10.95 0.48
C VAL A 30 -12.37 -11.14 -0.45
N SER A 31 -12.70 -10.11 -1.22
CA SER A 31 -13.78 -10.18 -2.23
C SER A 31 -13.34 -10.80 -3.55
N ASP A 32 -12.04 -10.75 -3.88
CA ASP A 32 -11.47 -11.26 -5.13
C ASP A 32 -10.32 -12.25 -4.85
N PRO A 33 -10.63 -13.49 -4.42
CA PRO A 33 -9.62 -14.46 -3.98
C PRO A 33 -8.71 -14.99 -5.10
N GLN A 34 -9.12 -14.92 -6.37
CA GLN A 34 -8.34 -15.43 -7.51
C GLN A 34 -6.99 -14.71 -7.70
N ARG A 35 -6.81 -13.55 -7.07
CA ARG A 35 -5.59 -12.75 -7.15
C ARG A 35 -4.49 -13.15 -6.16
N PHE A 36 -4.80 -14.05 -5.23
CA PHE A 36 -3.95 -14.34 -4.07
C PHE A 36 -3.71 -15.84 -3.90
N GLY A 37 -2.79 -16.20 -3.00
CA GLY A 37 -2.77 -17.52 -2.38
C GLY A 37 -3.99 -17.71 -1.49
N VAL A 38 -4.80 -18.73 -1.73
CA VAL A 38 -6.08 -18.94 -1.03
C VAL A 38 -6.04 -20.23 -0.21
N ALA A 39 -6.33 -20.11 1.08
CA ALA A 39 -6.34 -21.23 2.01
C ALA A 39 -7.73 -21.88 2.12
N ALA A 40 -7.77 -23.19 2.32
CA ALA A 40 -8.94 -23.88 2.86
C ALA A 40 -8.64 -24.29 4.30
N VAL A 41 -9.62 -24.13 5.17
CA VAL A 41 -9.51 -24.41 6.60
C VAL A 41 -10.58 -25.42 6.99
N ASP A 42 -10.24 -26.38 7.84
CA ASP A 42 -11.21 -27.33 8.40
C ASP A 42 -11.99 -26.75 9.60
N ASP A 43 -12.99 -27.48 10.08
CA ASP A 43 -13.82 -27.07 11.23
C ASP A 43 -13.01 -26.92 12.55
N GLN A 44 -11.77 -27.42 12.59
CA GLN A 44 -10.87 -27.36 13.74
C GLN A 44 -9.88 -26.18 13.65
N GLY A 45 -9.92 -25.41 12.56
CA GLY A 45 -9.04 -24.27 12.33
C GLY A 45 -7.66 -24.64 11.73
N HIS A 46 -7.48 -25.86 11.24
CA HIS A 46 -6.25 -26.25 10.54
C HIS A 46 -6.32 -25.88 9.07
N VAL A 47 -5.19 -25.43 8.52
CA VAL A 47 -5.07 -25.18 7.08
C VAL A 47 -4.87 -26.53 6.39
N ILE A 48 -5.82 -26.91 5.55
CA ILE A 48 -5.85 -28.20 4.86
C ILE A 48 -5.47 -28.10 3.38
N GLN A 49 -5.53 -26.89 2.81
CA GLN A 49 -5.14 -26.62 1.44
C GLN A 49 -4.71 -25.16 1.31
N LEU A 50 -3.76 -24.89 0.42
CA LEU A 50 -3.33 -23.56 0.02
C LEU A 50 -2.95 -23.60 -1.46
N VAL A 51 -3.56 -22.71 -2.25
CA VAL A 51 -3.35 -22.69 -3.71
C VAL A 51 -3.02 -21.27 -4.16
N GLU A 52 -1.96 -21.09 -4.94
CA GLU A 52 -1.62 -19.79 -5.56
C GLU A 52 -2.60 -19.45 -6.69
N LYS A 53 -3.22 -18.27 -6.60
CA LYS A 53 -4.06 -17.67 -7.64
C LYS A 53 -5.01 -18.68 -8.32
N PRO A 54 -5.85 -19.39 -7.56
CA PRO A 54 -6.68 -20.45 -8.10
C PRO A 54 -7.78 -19.88 -9.00
N GLU A 55 -8.04 -20.51 -10.15
CA GLU A 55 -9.20 -20.19 -10.99
C GLU A 55 -10.53 -20.47 -10.24
N ASN A 56 -10.57 -21.54 -9.44
CA ASN A 56 -11.68 -21.91 -8.58
C ASN A 56 -11.22 -21.90 -7.12
N PRO A 57 -11.30 -20.76 -6.42
CA PRO A 57 -10.80 -20.62 -5.05
C PRO A 57 -11.53 -21.55 -4.07
N PRO A 58 -10.80 -22.25 -3.19
CA PRO A 58 -11.43 -23.16 -2.22
C PRO A 58 -12.14 -22.41 -1.08
N SER A 59 -11.81 -21.13 -0.87
CA SER A 59 -12.50 -20.23 0.07
C SER A 59 -12.28 -18.76 -0.34
N ASN A 60 -12.65 -17.82 0.53
CA ASN A 60 -12.32 -16.40 0.40
C ASN A 60 -11.15 -15.95 1.31
N LEU A 61 -10.43 -16.87 1.95
CA LEU A 61 -9.34 -16.57 2.87
C LEU A 61 -8.01 -16.44 2.12
N ALA A 62 -7.57 -15.21 1.90
CA ALA A 62 -6.31 -14.90 1.24
C ALA A 62 -5.12 -14.88 2.22
N LEU A 63 -3.98 -15.30 1.71
CA LEU A 63 -2.69 -15.30 2.40
C LEU A 63 -2.13 -13.87 2.50
N VAL A 64 -1.92 -13.37 3.73
CA VAL A 64 -1.61 -11.96 4.02
C VAL A 64 -0.12 -11.59 3.87
N GLY A 65 0.76 -12.57 3.63
CA GLY A 65 2.21 -12.32 3.50
C GLY A 65 2.97 -12.31 4.83
N VAL A 66 2.36 -12.80 5.91
CA VAL A 66 2.99 -12.92 7.23
C VAL A 66 3.05 -14.39 7.63
N TYR A 67 4.26 -14.88 7.87
CA TYR A 67 4.52 -16.29 8.12
C TYR A 67 5.51 -16.47 9.26
N LEU A 68 5.25 -17.45 10.12
CA LEU A 68 6.21 -17.95 11.10
C LEU A 68 6.47 -19.42 10.79
N PHE A 69 7.73 -19.77 10.59
CA PHE A 69 8.13 -21.12 10.21
C PHE A 69 9.12 -21.73 11.21
N THR A 70 9.03 -23.04 11.37
CA THR A 70 10.15 -23.85 11.84
C THR A 70 11.12 -24.12 10.68
N SER A 71 12.28 -24.73 10.97
CA SER A 71 13.26 -25.09 9.93
C SER A 71 12.75 -26.09 8.88
N ALA A 72 11.61 -26.76 9.12
CA ALA A 72 10.98 -27.65 8.15
C ALA A 72 10.69 -26.96 6.81
N ILE A 73 10.48 -25.63 6.81
CA ILE A 73 10.25 -24.87 5.57
C ILE A 73 11.42 -24.95 4.59
N HIS A 74 12.66 -25.15 5.06
CA HIS A 74 13.82 -25.25 4.16
C HIS A 74 13.78 -26.52 3.31
N GLU A 75 13.31 -27.62 3.87
CA GLU A 75 13.10 -28.86 3.12
C GLU A 75 11.97 -28.70 2.11
N ALA A 76 10.89 -28.03 2.50
CA ALA A 76 9.78 -27.73 1.62
C ALA A 76 10.22 -26.86 0.41
N VAL A 77 10.92 -25.76 0.67
CA VAL A 77 11.44 -24.86 -0.38
C VAL A 77 12.41 -25.59 -1.32
N ALA A 78 13.22 -26.51 -0.80
CA ALA A 78 14.14 -27.32 -1.64
C ALA A 78 13.41 -28.38 -2.48
N SER A 79 12.16 -28.70 -2.15
CA SER A 79 11.39 -29.79 -2.76
C SER A 79 10.37 -29.31 -3.80
N ILE A 80 10.08 -28.01 -3.87
CA ILE A 80 9.14 -27.44 -4.83
C ILE A 80 9.81 -27.11 -6.16
N GLU A 81 9.02 -27.12 -7.22
CA GLU A 81 9.43 -26.72 -8.57
C GLU A 81 8.85 -25.35 -8.95
N PRO A 82 9.44 -24.63 -9.90
CA PRO A 82 8.88 -23.36 -10.36
C PRO A 82 7.45 -23.51 -10.90
N SER A 83 6.58 -22.56 -10.55
CA SER A 83 5.20 -22.50 -11.03
C SER A 83 5.14 -22.25 -12.55
N ALA A 84 3.93 -22.21 -13.13
CA ALA A 84 3.74 -21.81 -14.52
C ALA A 84 4.30 -20.41 -14.84
N ARG A 85 4.56 -19.59 -13.81
CA ARG A 85 5.18 -18.26 -13.92
C ARG A 85 6.71 -18.31 -13.85
N GLY A 86 7.30 -19.47 -13.59
CA GLY A 86 8.74 -19.64 -13.39
C GLY A 86 9.23 -19.20 -12.01
N GLU A 87 8.33 -19.00 -11.05
CA GLU A 87 8.64 -18.57 -9.68
C GLU A 87 8.51 -19.75 -8.69
N LEU A 88 9.33 -19.75 -7.63
CA LEU A 88 9.12 -20.63 -6.48
C LEU A 88 8.12 -19.97 -5.53
N GLU A 89 6.90 -20.49 -5.50
CA GLU A 89 5.79 -19.89 -4.76
C GLU A 89 5.82 -20.35 -3.28
N ILE A 90 5.65 -19.41 -2.35
CA ILE A 90 5.61 -19.74 -0.92
C ILE A 90 4.38 -20.59 -0.55
N THR A 91 3.29 -20.44 -1.29
CA THR A 91 2.08 -21.28 -1.18
C THR A 91 2.39 -22.74 -1.42
N ASP A 92 3.24 -23.05 -2.40
CA ASP A 92 3.59 -24.41 -2.79
C ASP A 92 4.47 -25.04 -1.70
N ALA A 93 5.38 -24.26 -1.11
CA ALA A 93 6.18 -24.73 0.03
C ALA A 93 5.31 -24.99 1.28
N ILE A 94 4.31 -24.14 1.55
CA ILE A 94 3.37 -24.36 2.66
C ILE A 94 2.47 -25.57 2.35
N GLN A 95 1.99 -25.73 1.11
CA GLN A 95 1.20 -26.89 0.70
C GLN A 95 2.02 -28.18 0.84
N TRP A 96 3.32 -28.15 0.48
CA TRP A 96 4.22 -29.28 0.69
C TRP A 96 4.31 -29.68 2.16
N LEU A 97 4.35 -28.73 3.09
CA LEU A 97 4.32 -29.03 4.53
C LEU A 97 3.02 -29.78 4.90
N ILE A 98 1.87 -29.31 4.41
CA ILE A 98 0.56 -29.95 4.65
C ILE A 98 0.56 -31.39 4.10
N ASP A 99 1.00 -31.57 2.85
CA ASP A 99 1.02 -32.87 2.17
C ASP A 99 1.95 -33.89 2.85
N ASN A 100 3.01 -33.41 3.51
CA ASN A 100 3.95 -34.24 4.28
C ASN A 100 3.56 -34.40 5.76
N GLY A 101 2.32 -34.04 6.13
CA GLY A 101 1.76 -34.27 7.46
C GLY A 101 2.26 -33.29 8.53
N TYR A 102 2.93 -32.20 8.14
CA TYR A 102 3.28 -31.14 9.06
C TYR A 102 2.06 -30.28 9.39
N ARG A 103 1.93 -29.89 10.66
CA ARG A 103 0.81 -29.06 11.08
C ARG A 103 1.02 -27.61 10.67
N VAL A 104 0.07 -27.08 9.89
CA VAL A 104 -0.03 -25.65 9.54
C VAL A 104 -1.26 -25.06 10.22
N ARG A 105 -1.05 -23.96 10.95
CA ARG A 105 -2.12 -23.21 11.62
C ARG A 105 -2.26 -21.84 11.00
N HIS A 106 -3.42 -21.24 11.19
CA HIS A 106 -3.67 -19.87 10.79
C HIS A 106 -4.21 -19.04 11.95
N ASP A 107 -4.06 -17.74 11.84
CA ASP A 107 -4.90 -16.75 12.51
C ASP A 107 -5.52 -15.84 11.45
N GLU A 108 -6.70 -15.30 11.75
CA GLU A 108 -7.33 -14.29 10.90
C GLU A 108 -6.88 -12.90 11.33
N LEU A 109 -6.38 -12.11 10.37
CA LEU A 109 -6.03 -10.73 10.60
C LEU A 109 -7.27 -9.92 10.98
N GLN A 110 -7.20 -9.30 12.15
CA GLN A 110 -8.20 -8.33 12.59
C GLN A 110 -7.82 -6.94 12.07
N GLY A 111 -8.73 -6.30 11.34
CA GLY A 111 -8.52 -4.96 10.77
C GLY A 111 -8.52 -4.98 9.25
N TRP A 112 -7.80 -4.02 8.65
CA TRP A 112 -7.75 -3.87 7.20
C TRP A 112 -6.44 -4.43 6.64
N TRP A 113 -6.56 -5.09 5.49
CA TRP A 113 -5.43 -5.49 4.65
C TRP A 113 -5.72 -5.08 3.22
N LEU A 114 -4.72 -4.50 2.57
CA LEU A 114 -4.80 -4.02 1.21
C LEU A 114 -3.51 -4.44 0.50
N ASP A 115 -3.65 -5.19 -0.58
CA ASP A 115 -2.55 -5.45 -1.51
C ASP A 115 -2.29 -4.20 -2.36
N THR A 116 -1.20 -3.49 -2.08
CA THR A 116 -0.83 -2.23 -2.72
C THR A 116 -0.03 -2.41 -4.01
N GLY A 117 -0.05 -3.60 -4.62
CA GLY A 117 0.64 -3.88 -5.90
C GLY A 117 0.09 -3.15 -7.14
N LYS A 118 -1.01 -2.41 -7.02
CA LYS A 118 -1.62 -1.62 -8.11
C LYS A 118 -1.98 -0.21 -7.65
N LYS A 119 -2.15 0.72 -8.61
CA LYS A 119 -2.51 2.13 -8.37
C LYS A 119 -3.72 2.30 -7.45
N ASP A 120 -4.87 1.74 -7.81
CA ASP A 120 -6.11 2.03 -7.08
C ASP A 120 -6.12 1.47 -5.65
N PRO A 121 -5.67 0.22 -5.38
CA PRO A 121 -5.47 -0.25 -4.01
C PRO A 121 -4.49 0.59 -3.19
N LEU A 122 -3.43 1.11 -3.82
CA LEU A 122 -2.49 2.02 -3.16
C LEU A 122 -3.15 3.35 -2.79
N LEU A 123 -3.93 3.95 -3.70
CA LEU A 123 -4.68 5.18 -3.41
C LEU A 123 -5.72 4.96 -2.30
N GLU A 124 -6.40 3.81 -2.28
CA GLU A 124 -7.30 3.45 -1.18
C GLU A 124 -6.55 3.27 0.15
N SER A 125 -5.36 2.66 0.13
CA SER A 125 -4.51 2.56 1.31
C SER A 125 -4.12 3.95 1.84
N ASN A 126 -3.67 4.83 0.94
CA ASN A 126 -3.37 6.23 1.26
C ASN A 126 -4.58 6.95 1.86
N ARG A 127 -5.77 6.77 1.27
CA ARG A 127 -7.03 7.33 1.77
C ARG A 127 -7.28 6.94 3.23
N ARG A 128 -7.14 5.66 3.56
CA ARG A 128 -7.34 5.14 4.93
C ARG A 128 -6.31 5.66 5.93
N VAL A 129 -5.04 5.79 5.51
CA VAL A 129 -4.00 6.40 6.36
C VAL A 129 -4.38 7.85 6.67
N LEU A 130 -4.73 8.62 5.64
CA LEU A 130 -5.10 10.03 5.77
C LEU A 130 -6.41 10.24 6.54
N GLU A 131 -7.32 9.26 6.58
CA GLU A 131 -8.51 9.30 7.42
C GLU A 131 -8.20 9.33 8.92
N SER A 132 -7.02 8.86 9.33
CA SER A 132 -6.54 8.89 10.71
C SER A 132 -5.60 10.06 11.02
N LEU A 133 -5.37 10.94 10.03
CA LEU A 133 -4.41 12.04 10.13
C LEU A 133 -4.79 13.04 11.23
N GLU A 134 -3.85 13.33 12.12
CA GLU A 134 -3.94 14.44 13.07
C GLU A 134 -3.35 15.70 12.41
N PRO A 135 -4.06 16.85 12.42
CA PRO A 135 -3.54 18.07 11.80
C PRO A 135 -2.31 18.60 12.53
N ASN A 136 -1.27 19.00 11.78
CA ASN A 136 -0.05 19.59 12.33
C ASN A 136 0.63 20.50 11.30
N ILE A 137 0.96 21.74 11.67
CA ILE A 137 1.54 22.73 10.76
C ILE A 137 2.88 23.20 11.36
N GLU A 138 3.98 22.66 10.85
CA GLU A 138 5.35 23.01 11.24
C GLU A 138 6.11 23.76 10.14
N GLY A 139 5.64 23.69 8.89
CA GLY A 139 6.14 24.51 7.78
C GLY A 139 5.52 25.91 7.69
N ASP A 140 5.96 26.67 6.70
CA ASP A 140 5.55 28.06 6.49
C ASP A 140 4.30 28.14 5.59
N VAL A 141 3.28 28.87 6.04
CA VAL A 141 2.07 29.17 5.26
C VAL A 141 1.90 30.69 5.18
N ASP A 142 1.86 31.24 3.96
CA ASP A 142 1.72 32.68 3.79
C ASP A 142 0.29 33.19 4.11
N PRO A 143 0.11 34.51 4.35
CA PRO A 143 -1.21 35.05 4.71
C PRO A 143 -2.27 34.97 3.59
N GLU A 144 -1.84 34.77 2.34
CA GLU A 144 -2.73 34.64 1.18
C GLU A 144 -3.22 33.19 0.99
N SER A 145 -2.58 32.23 1.64
CA SER A 145 -2.92 30.81 1.57
C SER A 145 -4.05 30.44 2.53
N ARG A 146 -4.78 29.39 2.16
CA ARG A 146 -5.86 28.82 2.95
C ARG A 146 -5.62 27.34 3.23
N ILE A 147 -5.79 26.94 4.48
CA ILE A 147 -5.74 25.54 4.92
C ILE A 147 -7.11 25.18 5.51
N ASP A 148 -7.79 24.18 4.94
CA ASP A 148 -9.08 23.68 5.44
C ASP A 148 -8.99 22.20 5.82
N GLY A 149 -9.61 21.82 6.95
CA GLY A 149 -9.71 20.42 7.35
C GLY A 149 -8.42 19.86 7.95
N ARG A 150 -8.20 18.55 7.78
CA ARG A 150 -7.06 17.85 8.40
C ARG A 150 -5.85 17.91 7.49
N VAL A 151 -4.94 18.84 7.75
CA VAL A 151 -3.76 19.03 6.92
C VAL A 151 -2.52 18.93 7.79
N VAL A 152 -1.52 18.22 7.28
CA VAL A 152 -0.16 18.25 7.81
C VAL A 152 0.75 19.00 6.85
N VAL A 153 1.52 19.94 7.37
CA VAL A 153 2.58 20.65 6.64
C VAL A 153 3.87 20.48 7.44
N GLU A 154 4.74 19.63 6.92
CA GLU A 154 5.99 19.20 7.56
C GLU A 154 7.05 20.33 7.59
N PRO A 155 8.09 20.22 8.45
CA PRO A 155 9.15 21.22 8.56
C PRO A 155 9.81 21.58 7.23
N GLY A 156 10.04 22.88 7.03
CA GLY A 156 10.68 23.41 5.83
C GLY A 156 9.81 23.38 4.57
N ALA A 157 8.58 22.83 4.64
CA ALA A 157 7.61 23.00 3.57
C ALA A 157 7.09 24.44 3.54
N SER A 158 6.71 24.92 2.37
CA SER A 158 6.18 26.28 2.16
C SER A 158 4.94 26.26 1.28
N VAL A 159 3.86 26.85 1.78
CA VAL A 159 2.58 27.03 1.08
C VAL A 159 2.38 28.52 0.81
N VAL A 160 2.34 28.90 -0.47
CA VAL A 160 2.35 30.29 -0.94
C VAL A 160 1.20 30.54 -1.89
N ARG A 161 0.34 31.54 -1.63
CA ARG A 161 -0.85 31.87 -2.44
C ARG A 161 -1.63 30.64 -2.91
N SER A 162 -1.82 29.67 -2.00
CA SER A 162 -2.34 28.35 -2.34
C SER A 162 -3.46 27.93 -1.40
N HIS A 163 -4.24 26.94 -1.83
CA HIS A 163 -5.31 26.38 -1.02
C HIS A 163 -5.11 24.87 -0.84
N VAL A 164 -4.97 24.44 0.42
CA VAL A 164 -4.88 23.02 0.77
C VAL A 164 -6.14 22.61 1.54
N ARG A 165 -6.86 21.61 1.02
CA ARG A 165 -8.06 21.05 1.63
C ARG A 165 -7.82 19.59 2.01
N GLY A 166 -7.83 19.32 3.31
CA GLY A 166 -7.56 18.00 3.87
C GLY A 166 -8.73 17.02 3.81
N PRO A 167 -8.48 15.71 4.07
CA PRO A 167 -7.22 15.14 4.58
C PRO A 167 -6.06 15.24 3.59
N ALA A 168 -4.94 15.87 3.96
CA ALA A 168 -3.78 16.04 3.06
C ALA A 168 -2.46 16.18 3.82
N VAL A 169 -1.36 15.76 3.20
CA VAL A 169 0.00 15.89 3.75
C VAL A 169 0.89 16.59 2.73
N ILE A 170 1.64 17.58 3.20
CA ILE A 170 2.71 18.27 2.47
C ILE A 170 4.03 17.94 3.18
N GLY A 171 4.86 17.10 2.53
CA GLY A 171 6.12 16.59 3.05
C GLY A 171 7.20 17.65 3.21
N ALA A 172 8.27 17.31 3.94
CA ALA A 172 9.30 18.26 4.34
C ALA A 172 10.00 18.90 3.13
N GLY A 173 10.37 20.18 3.23
CA GLY A 173 11.04 20.90 2.14
C GLY A 173 10.20 21.13 0.87
N THR A 174 8.93 20.71 0.86
CA THR A 174 8.07 20.84 -0.32
C THR A 174 7.56 22.25 -0.52
N ILE A 175 7.54 22.71 -1.76
CA ILE A 175 6.99 24.02 -2.13
C ILE A 175 5.66 23.80 -2.86
N VAL A 176 4.59 24.39 -2.32
CA VAL A 176 3.28 24.52 -2.97
C VAL A 176 3.03 26.01 -3.22
N ALA A 177 2.95 26.42 -4.49
CA ALA A 177 2.77 27.82 -4.85
C ALA A 177 1.73 28.03 -5.95
N ASP A 178 0.84 29.01 -5.77
CA ASP A 178 -0.22 29.32 -6.75
C ASP A 178 -1.05 28.07 -7.13
N SER A 179 -1.34 27.23 -6.14
CA SER A 179 -1.82 25.85 -6.35
C SER A 179 -3.01 25.48 -5.47
N TYR A 180 -3.77 24.47 -5.90
CA TYR A 180 -4.80 23.82 -5.09
C TYR A 180 -4.43 22.36 -4.82
N ILE A 181 -4.40 21.98 -3.54
CA ILE A 181 -4.22 20.60 -3.10
C ILE A 181 -5.52 20.12 -2.47
N GLY A 182 -6.19 19.19 -3.15
CA GLY A 182 -7.47 18.62 -2.73
C GLY A 182 -7.35 17.45 -1.77
N PRO A 183 -8.49 16.97 -1.24
CA PRO A 183 -8.54 15.88 -0.27
C PRO A 183 -7.88 14.59 -0.74
N PHE A 184 -7.42 13.82 0.22
CA PHE A 184 -6.74 12.52 0.05
C PHE A 184 -5.48 12.59 -0.81
N THR A 185 -4.81 13.74 -0.76
CA THR A 185 -3.53 13.95 -1.45
C THR A 185 -2.37 13.86 -0.47
N ALA A 186 -1.38 13.04 -0.78
CA ALA A 186 -0.12 12.96 -0.06
C ALA A 186 1.03 13.38 -0.98
N ILE A 187 1.72 14.45 -0.61
CA ILE A 187 2.91 14.94 -1.32
C ILE A 187 4.11 14.66 -0.42
N ALA A 188 5.04 13.86 -0.90
CA ALA A 188 6.25 13.50 -0.17
C ALA A 188 7.29 14.64 -0.21
N ASP A 189 8.44 14.40 0.43
CA ASP A 189 9.46 15.42 0.67
C ASP A 189 10.10 15.98 -0.62
N ASP A 190 10.61 17.21 -0.49
CA ASP A 190 11.38 17.93 -1.51
C ASP A 190 10.64 18.07 -2.85
N CYS A 191 9.31 18.06 -2.83
CA CYS A 191 8.51 18.22 -4.04
C CYS A 191 8.32 19.70 -4.40
N ARG A 192 7.89 19.94 -5.64
CA ARG A 192 7.49 21.27 -6.11
C ARG A 192 6.17 21.15 -6.87
N VAL A 193 5.12 21.77 -6.33
CA VAL A 193 3.81 21.87 -6.98
C VAL A 193 3.51 23.35 -7.20
N VAL A 194 3.46 23.77 -8.47
CA VAL A 194 3.32 25.18 -8.84
C VAL A 194 2.30 25.35 -9.95
N ASP A 195 1.42 26.34 -9.83
CA ASP A 195 0.40 26.66 -10.85
C ASP A 195 -0.40 25.41 -11.26
N SER A 196 -0.77 24.60 -10.27
CA SER A 196 -1.33 23.26 -10.48
C SER A 196 -2.43 22.90 -9.47
N GLU A 197 -3.34 22.04 -9.90
CA GLU A 197 -4.36 21.41 -9.03
C GLU A 197 -4.09 19.90 -8.90
N VAL A 198 -4.01 19.39 -7.67
CA VAL A 198 -3.75 17.97 -7.38
C VAL A 198 -4.78 17.45 -6.36
N GLU A 199 -5.47 16.36 -6.66
CA GLU A 199 -6.49 15.76 -5.77
C GLU A 199 -6.40 14.22 -5.78
N HIS A 200 -6.75 13.56 -4.67
CA HIS A 200 -6.81 12.10 -4.56
C HIS A 200 -5.60 11.39 -5.21
N SER A 201 -4.40 11.86 -4.87
CA SER A 201 -3.16 11.46 -5.54
C SER A 201 -2.01 11.29 -4.55
N VAL A 202 -1.04 10.46 -4.91
CA VAL A 202 0.22 10.30 -4.17
C VAL A 202 1.36 10.79 -5.05
N VAL A 203 2.14 11.75 -4.55
CA VAL A 203 3.31 12.31 -5.23
C VAL A 203 4.56 11.97 -4.42
N LEU A 204 5.45 11.15 -4.98
CA LEU A 204 6.66 10.72 -4.31
C LEU A 204 7.80 11.76 -4.41
N SER A 205 8.80 11.61 -3.55
CA SER A 205 9.81 12.64 -3.27
C SER A 205 10.52 13.20 -4.51
N ARG A 206 10.93 14.47 -4.41
CA ARG A 206 11.69 15.22 -5.43
C ARG A 206 10.96 15.40 -6.77
N SER A 207 9.66 15.14 -6.80
CA SER A 207 8.86 15.29 -8.00
C SER A 207 8.42 16.73 -8.23
N ARG A 208 8.14 17.07 -9.49
CA ARG A 208 7.71 18.40 -9.90
C ARG A 208 6.42 18.35 -10.69
N ILE A 209 5.41 19.08 -10.24
CA ILE A 209 4.12 19.26 -10.89
C ILE A 209 3.99 20.76 -11.22
N GLU A 210 4.03 21.13 -12.50
CA GLU A 210 4.14 22.53 -12.91
C GLU A 210 3.16 22.89 -14.05
N GLY A 211 2.25 23.83 -13.81
CA GLY A 211 1.27 24.28 -14.81
C GLY A 211 0.19 23.24 -15.14
N VAL A 212 -0.03 22.25 -14.28
CA VAL A 212 -0.95 21.12 -14.53
C VAL A 212 -2.35 21.49 -14.03
N PRO A 213 -3.32 21.73 -14.93
CA PRO A 213 -4.60 22.30 -14.54
C PRO A 213 -5.44 21.37 -13.65
N ARG A 214 -5.28 20.05 -13.79
CA ARG A 214 -5.93 19.07 -12.93
C ARG A 214 -5.19 17.73 -12.99
N LEU A 215 -4.68 17.29 -11.85
CA LEU A 215 -4.10 15.96 -11.65
C LEU A 215 -4.91 15.24 -10.58
N ALA A 216 -5.61 14.17 -10.96
CA ALA A 216 -6.46 13.41 -10.06
C ALA A 216 -6.22 11.90 -10.20
N ASP A 217 -6.51 11.14 -9.15
CA ASP A 217 -6.47 9.66 -9.16
C ASP A 217 -5.12 9.09 -9.63
N SER A 218 -4.04 9.79 -9.26
CA SER A 218 -2.72 9.62 -9.84
C SER A 218 -1.67 9.18 -8.81
N LEU A 219 -0.74 8.34 -9.26
CA LEU A 219 0.47 7.97 -8.52
C LEU A 219 1.69 8.47 -9.30
N ILE A 220 2.40 9.44 -8.73
CA ILE A 220 3.58 10.04 -9.35
C ILE A 220 4.83 9.51 -8.67
N GLY A 221 5.67 8.81 -9.44
CA GLY A 221 6.92 8.20 -8.98
C GLY A 221 7.96 9.23 -8.52
N ARG A 222 9.03 8.78 -7.85
CA ARG A 222 10.13 9.65 -7.40
C ARG A 222 10.83 10.32 -8.58
N ASP A 223 11.30 11.54 -8.37
CA ASP A 223 12.05 12.32 -9.37
C ASP A 223 11.26 12.58 -10.69
N ALA A 224 9.95 12.36 -10.67
CA ALA A 224 9.11 12.53 -11.84
C ALA A 224 8.78 14.01 -12.08
N VAL A 225 8.63 14.37 -13.35
CA VAL A 225 8.27 15.73 -13.76
C VAL A 225 7.03 15.68 -14.62
N VAL A 226 5.92 16.21 -14.10
CA VAL A 226 4.68 16.45 -14.85
C VAL A 226 4.58 17.95 -15.06
N ARG A 227 4.71 18.40 -16.31
CA ARG A 227 4.67 19.83 -16.61
C ARG A 227 3.91 20.13 -17.88
N ARG A 228 3.23 21.26 -17.89
CA ARG A 228 2.64 21.82 -19.10
C ARG A 228 3.60 22.79 -19.77
N SER A 229 3.93 22.54 -21.03
CA SER A 229 4.74 23.48 -21.82
C SER A 229 3.85 24.55 -22.47
N GLY A 230 4.26 25.82 -22.39
CA GLY A 230 3.66 26.92 -23.14
C GLY A 230 4.11 27.01 -24.61
N GLN A 231 4.97 26.11 -25.08
CA GLN A 231 5.50 26.14 -26.45
C GLN A 231 4.45 25.72 -27.48
N ARG A 232 4.49 26.36 -28.66
CA ARG A 232 3.65 26.01 -29.81
C ARG A 232 4.49 25.30 -30.90
N PRO A 233 3.93 24.30 -31.60
CA PRO A 233 2.60 23.71 -31.39
C PRO A 233 2.50 22.95 -30.07
N ALA A 234 1.31 22.96 -29.46
CA ALA A 234 1.06 22.20 -28.25
C ALA A 234 1.17 20.71 -28.57
N ALA A 235 1.97 19.99 -27.77
CA ALA A 235 2.19 18.56 -27.95
C ALA A 235 2.39 17.88 -26.60
N THR A 236 1.81 16.70 -26.46
CA THR A 236 2.11 15.80 -25.34
C THR A 236 3.45 15.12 -25.60
N ARG A 237 4.36 15.19 -24.63
CA ARG A 237 5.68 14.55 -24.70
C ARG A 237 5.85 13.71 -23.45
N LEU A 238 6.17 12.43 -23.64
CA LEU A 238 6.20 11.44 -22.57
C LEU A 238 7.57 10.77 -22.54
N MET A 239 8.09 10.59 -21.32
CA MET A 239 9.15 9.64 -20.99
C MET A 239 8.51 8.67 -20.00
N ILE A 240 8.47 7.38 -20.36
CA ILE A 240 7.70 6.35 -19.65
C ILE A 240 8.66 5.21 -19.30
N GLY A 241 8.60 4.72 -18.07
CA GLY A 241 9.33 3.54 -17.62
C GLY A 241 8.54 2.25 -17.82
N ASP A 242 9.03 1.17 -17.23
CA ASP A 242 8.36 -0.14 -17.28
C ASP A 242 7.05 -0.12 -16.46
N ASP A 243 6.08 -0.94 -16.90
CA ASP A 243 4.79 -1.18 -16.23
C ASP A 243 3.97 0.09 -15.88
N CYS A 244 4.20 1.18 -16.60
CA CYS A 244 3.47 2.43 -16.43
C CYS A 244 2.22 2.48 -17.32
N GLU A 245 1.11 2.96 -16.75
CA GLU A 245 -0.12 3.27 -17.50
C GLU A 245 -0.32 4.79 -17.53
N ILE A 246 -0.59 5.34 -18.71
CA ILE A 246 -0.89 6.76 -18.89
C ILE A 246 -2.25 6.90 -19.58
N GLN A 247 -3.19 7.52 -18.89
CA GLN A 247 -4.51 7.84 -19.40
C GLN A 247 -4.62 9.36 -19.60
N ILE A 248 -5.02 9.78 -20.80
CA ILE A 248 -5.14 11.19 -21.18
C ILE A 248 -6.59 11.44 -21.61
N HIS A 249 -7.21 12.48 -21.05
CA HIS A 249 -8.59 12.91 -21.32
C HIS A 249 -8.63 14.31 -21.93
#